data_AF-A0A936PIK3-F1
#
_entry.id   AF-A0A936PIK3-F1
#
_cell.length_a   1.000
_cell.length_b   1.000
_cell.length_c   1.000
_cell.angle_alpha   90.00
_cell.angle_beta   90.00
_cell.angle_gamma   90.00
#
_symmetry.space_group_name_H-M   'P 1'
#
loop_
_entity.id
_entity.type
_entity.pdbx_description
1 polymer ?
#
loop_
_entity_poly.entity_id
_entity_poly.type
_entity_poly.pdbx_seq_one_letter_code
_entity_poly.pdbx_strand_id
1 'polypeptide(L)'
;MESTEQDYSFNLFKPVSRYGKANRDLIISLVLVWFVAIFGFQLLLLVLQKPTPEKAFVKFEAVFENVKAGTGTVEENQDFINSMVSVAGKSSVTPENRLLIRKGVSWGVYSMLPDSAGMVLSGFVNELQATREKLEKASDTEYIQLQAELKSTRASINALANEVTGADPTNLKESILPYSLNAGQEELTPEEWTSLAGVMKLYLVHNQSVLTDTRFLGFPFHYFYTSEFLLFLFVGISLFYSIRISQLQKKYGIKE
;
A
#
# COMPACT_ATOMS: atom_id res chain seq x y z
N MET A 1 -32.08 17.71 -61.68
CA MET A 1 -32.14 16.65 -60.65
C MET A 1 -30.78 16.60 -59.99
N GLU A 2 -30.73 16.22 -58.70
CA GLU A 2 -29.52 16.08 -57.85
C GLU A 2 -28.99 17.42 -57.30
N SER A 3 -28.66 17.59 -56.01
CA SER A 3 -28.74 16.75 -54.81
C SER A 3 -28.71 17.71 -53.61
N THR A 4 -29.79 17.84 -52.84
CA THR A 4 -29.71 18.48 -51.52
C THR A 4 -29.06 17.49 -50.56
N GLU A 5 -27.73 17.41 -50.61
CA GLU A 5 -26.93 16.87 -49.52
C GLU A 5 -27.32 17.66 -48.26
N GLN A 6 -28.08 17.02 -47.36
CA GLN A 6 -28.33 17.59 -46.04
C GLN A 6 -27.01 17.52 -45.29
N ASP A 7 -26.25 18.60 -45.39
CA ASP A 7 -24.93 18.77 -44.78
C ASP A 7 -25.00 18.40 -43.29
N TYR A 8 -24.38 17.28 -42.92
CA TYR A 8 -24.43 16.71 -41.57
C TYR A 8 -23.54 17.54 -40.64
N SER A 9 -24.05 18.68 -40.18
CA SER A 9 -23.37 19.50 -39.17
C SER A 9 -23.79 19.08 -37.75
N PHE A 10 -23.17 18.03 -37.22
CA PHE A 10 -23.38 17.64 -35.83
C PHE A 10 -22.57 18.53 -34.87
N ASN A 11 -23.25 19.16 -33.92
CA ASN A 11 -22.63 19.88 -32.82
C ASN A 11 -23.23 19.42 -31.50
N LEU A 12 -22.39 18.87 -30.61
CA LEU A 12 -22.81 18.34 -29.32
C LEU A 12 -23.39 19.44 -28.40
N PHE A 13 -22.85 20.66 -28.44
CA PHE A 13 -23.25 21.75 -27.54
C PHE A 13 -24.37 22.60 -28.11
N LYS A 14 -24.48 22.70 -29.44
CA LYS A 14 -25.49 23.51 -30.14
C LYS A 14 -26.18 22.72 -31.26
N PRO A 15 -26.95 21.66 -30.95
CA PRO A 15 -27.66 20.89 -31.98
C PRO A 15 -28.81 21.70 -32.59
N VAL A 16 -28.74 21.92 -33.90
CA VAL A 16 -29.75 22.71 -34.64
C VAL A 16 -30.92 21.82 -35.09
N SER A 17 -30.63 20.59 -35.54
CA SER A 17 -31.65 19.66 -36.05
C SER A 17 -32.31 18.82 -34.95
N ARG A 18 -33.54 18.33 -35.21
CA ARG A 18 -34.24 17.41 -34.29
C ARG A 18 -33.46 16.11 -34.07
N TYR A 19 -32.84 15.59 -35.13
CA TYR A 19 -31.93 14.45 -35.06
C TYR A 19 -30.71 14.75 -34.18
N GLY A 20 -30.05 15.90 -34.38
CA GLY A 20 -28.88 16.30 -33.60
C GLY A 20 -29.17 16.42 -32.10
N LYS A 21 -30.36 16.93 -31.73
CA LYS A 21 -30.82 16.97 -30.34
C LYS A 21 -30.96 15.58 -29.74
N ALA A 22 -31.63 14.67 -30.46
CA ALA A 22 -31.79 13.28 -30.00
C ALA A 22 -30.44 12.54 -29.88
N ASN A 23 -29.51 12.77 -30.81
CA ASN A 23 -28.17 12.18 -30.74
C ASN A 23 -27.38 12.74 -29.54
N ARG A 24 -27.41 14.06 -29.34
CA ARG A 24 -26.78 14.69 -28.17
C ARG A 24 -27.32 14.08 -26.86
N ASP A 25 -28.63 13.99 -26.72
CA ASP A 25 -29.25 13.51 -25.48
C ASP A 25 -28.89 12.05 -25.21
N LEU A 26 -28.77 11.23 -26.27
CA LEU A 26 -28.24 9.86 -26.18
C LEU A 26 -26.79 9.85 -25.69
N ILE A 27 -25.90 10.65 -26.31
CA ILE A 27 -24.49 10.73 -25.92
C ILE A 27 -24.36 11.16 -24.46
N ILE A 28 -25.07 12.22 -24.05
CA ILE A 28 -25.06 12.72 -22.66
C ILE A 28 -25.53 11.63 -21.70
N SER A 29 -26.62 10.91 -22.02
CA SER A 29 -27.10 9.81 -21.19
C SER A 29 -26.06 8.72 -21.01
N LEU A 30 -25.33 8.35 -22.07
CA LEU A 30 -24.31 7.30 -21.99
C LEU A 30 -23.08 7.74 -21.21
N VAL A 31 -22.65 8.98 -21.39
CA VAL A 31 -21.57 9.58 -20.57
C VAL A 31 -21.97 9.64 -19.10
N LEU A 32 -23.23 9.97 -18.78
CA LEU A 32 -23.71 9.96 -17.40
C LEU A 32 -23.70 8.56 -16.78
N VAL A 33 -24.13 7.53 -17.52
CA VAL A 33 -24.07 6.14 -17.04
C VAL A 33 -22.63 5.73 -16.75
N TRP A 34 -21.70 6.02 -17.68
CA TRP A 34 -20.28 5.73 -17.50
C TRP A 34 -19.70 6.49 -16.29
N PHE A 35 -20.02 7.77 -16.15
CA PHE A 35 -19.59 8.61 -15.03
C PHE A 35 -20.09 8.02 -13.70
N VAL A 36 -21.38 7.68 -13.60
CA VAL A 36 -21.95 7.05 -12.40
C VAL A 36 -21.29 5.69 -12.11
N ALA A 37 -20.97 4.89 -13.12
CA ALA A 37 -20.31 3.60 -12.91
C ALA A 37 -18.90 3.76 -12.34
N ILE A 38 -18.15 4.80 -12.74
CA ILE A 38 -16.81 5.07 -12.22
C ILE A 38 -16.88 5.73 -10.85
N PHE A 39 -17.48 6.91 -10.77
CA PHE A 39 -17.46 7.73 -9.56
C PHE A 39 -18.42 7.22 -8.50
N GLY A 40 -19.55 6.62 -8.90
CA GLY A 40 -20.47 5.96 -7.98
C GLY A 40 -19.82 4.77 -7.30
N PHE A 41 -18.96 4.01 -7.99
CA PHE A 41 -18.21 2.93 -7.36
C PHE A 41 -17.15 3.44 -6.38
N GLN A 42 -16.41 4.51 -6.74
CA GLN A 42 -15.46 5.14 -5.81
C GLN A 42 -16.15 5.69 -4.56
N LEU A 43 -17.30 6.36 -4.73
CA LEU A 43 -18.10 6.84 -3.61
C LEU A 43 -18.63 5.68 -2.77
N LEU A 44 -19.06 4.59 -3.39
CA LEU A 44 -19.51 3.39 -2.69
C LEU A 44 -18.38 2.77 -1.87
N LEU A 45 -17.16 2.69 -2.41
CA LEU A 45 -15.98 2.25 -1.66
C LEU A 45 -15.74 3.16 -0.45
N LEU A 46 -15.77 4.48 -0.63
CA LEU A 46 -15.56 5.44 0.45
C LEU A 46 -16.61 5.30 1.56
N VAL A 47 -17.88 5.14 1.20
CA VAL A 47 -18.99 5.03 2.16
C VAL A 47 -18.97 3.70 2.92
N LEU A 48 -18.54 2.61 2.28
CA LEU A 48 -18.53 1.28 2.90
C LEU A 48 -17.23 0.95 3.64
N GLN A 49 -16.20 1.78 3.51
CA GLN A 49 -14.92 1.60 4.18
C GLN A 49 -15.05 1.77 5.71
N LYS A 50 -14.39 0.88 6.44
CA LYS A 50 -14.27 0.90 7.89
C LYS A 50 -12.80 0.73 8.30
N PRO A 51 -12.33 1.46 9.32
CA PRO A 51 -10.99 1.27 9.85
C PRO A 51 -10.88 -0.14 10.43
N THR A 52 -10.01 -0.95 9.87
CA THR A 52 -9.81 -2.35 10.24
C THR A 52 -8.34 -2.55 10.62
N PRO A 53 -8.07 -2.94 11.88
CA PRO A 53 -6.70 -3.15 12.33
C PRO A 53 -6.10 -4.42 11.74
N GLU A 54 -4.84 -4.36 11.32
CA GLU A 54 -4.05 -5.53 11.00
C GLU A 54 -3.78 -6.38 12.26
N LYS A 55 -3.53 -7.68 12.06
CA LYS A 55 -3.15 -8.60 13.15
C LYS A 55 -1.94 -8.10 13.96
N ALA A 56 -0.99 -7.45 13.31
CA ALA A 56 0.17 -6.86 13.98
C ALA A 56 -0.22 -5.71 14.93
N PHE A 57 -1.23 -4.89 14.57
CA PHE A 57 -1.67 -3.81 15.45
C PHE A 57 -2.37 -4.34 16.68
N VAL A 58 -3.23 -5.36 16.52
CA VAL A 58 -3.94 -6.00 17.63
C VAL A 58 -2.95 -6.60 18.63
N LYS A 59 -1.89 -7.27 18.14
CA LYS A 59 -0.80 -7.77 18.99
C LYS A 59 -0.05 -6.64 19.68
N PHE A 60 0.32 -5.59 18.94
CA PHE A 60 1.00 -4.43 19.48
C PHE A 60 0.19 -3.77 20.62
N GLU A 61 -1.09 -3.43 20.39
CA GLU A 61 -1.94 -2.81 21.41
C GLU A 61 -2.09 -3.68 22.66
N ALA A 62 -2.20 -5.00 22.48
CA ALA A 62 -2.35 -5.93 23.61
C ALA A 62 -1.13 -5.93 24.55
N VAL A 63 0.07 -5.71 24.02
CA VAL A 63 1.33 -5.81 24.79
C VAL A 63 1.93 -4.45 25.14
N PHE A 64 1.47 -3.38 24.52
CA PHE A 64 2.12 -2.06 24.53
C PHE A 64 2.35 -1.51 25.95
N GLU A 65 1.34 -1.53 26.81
CA GLU A 65 1.45 -0.97 28.17
C GLU A 65 2.38 -1.80 29.06
N ASN A 66 2.36 -3.13 28.95
CA ASN A 66 3.23 -4.01 29.73
C ASN A 66 4.70 -3.81 29.36
N VAL A 67 4.98 -3.72 28.05
CA VAL A 67 6.33 -3.47 27.52
C VAL A 67 6.83 -2.08 27.90
N LYS A 68 5.99 -1.05 27.75
CA LYS A 68 6.30 0.33 28.16
C LYS A 68 6.60 0.43 29.66
N ALA A 69 5.91 -0.35 30.50
CA ALA A 69 6.15 -0.41 31.94
C ALA A 69 7.39 -1.25 32.34
N GLY A 70 8.05 -1.92 31.38
CA GLY A 70 9.17 -2.83 31.66
C GLY A 70 8.74 -4.13 32.36
N THR A 71 7.44 -4.46 32.30
CA THR A 71 6.85 -5.66 32.91
C THR A 71 6.46 -6.74 31.91
N GLY A 72 6.69 -6.48 30.62
CA GLY A 72 6.38 -7.40 29.53
C GLY A 72 7.18 -8.69 29.65
N THR A 73 6.49 -9.82 29.45
CA THR A 73 7.09 -11.13 29.26
C THR A 73 7.94 -11.19 27.99
N VAL A 74 8.77 -12.24 27.86
CA VAL A 74 9.59 -12.44 26.64
C VAL A 74 8.71 -12.47 25.38
N GLU A 75 7.60 -13.20 25.41
CA GLU A 75 6.67 -13.30 24.28
C GLU A 75 6.01 -11.95 23.94
N GLU A 76 5.66 -11.16 24.96
CA GLU A 76 5.09 -9.82 24.75
C GLU A 76 6.10 -8.85 24.12
N ASN A 77 7.37 -8.89 24.57
CA ASN A 77 8.43 -8.11 23.95
C ASN A 77 8.69 -8.55 22.50
N GLN A 78 8.62 -9.86 22.22
CA GLN A 78 8.72 -10.38 20.86
C GLN A 78 7.57 -9.87 19.99
N ASP A 79 6.32 -9.93 20.45
CA ASP A 79 5.16 -9.45 19.71
C ASP A 79 5.23 -7.93 19.46
N PHE A 80 5.74 -7.16 20.43
CA PHE A 80 6.01 -5.74 20.29
C PHE A 80 7.04 -5.44 19.18
N ILE A 81 8.22 -6.07 19.24
CA ILE A 81 9.28 -5.90 18.23
C ILE A 81 8.79 -6.33 16.85
N ASN A 82 8.17 -7.51 16.76
CA ASN A 82 7.66 -8.07 15.53
C ASN A 82 6.62 -7.19 14.84
N SER A 83 5.78 -6.52 15.63
CA SER A 83 4.79 -5.59 15.11
C SER A 83 5.47 -4.35 14.53
N MET A 84 6.46 -3.77 15.22
CA MET A 84 7.21 -2.63 14.68
C MET A 84 8.03 -2.97 13.44
N VAL A 85 8.68 -4.14 13.39
CA VAL A 85 9.40 -4.62 12.19
C VAL A 85 8.45 -4.74 10.99
N SER A 86 7.20 -5.16 11.22
CA SER A 86 6.20 -5.21 10.14
C SER A 86 5.88 -3.82 9.56
N VAL A 87 5.95 -2.77 10.37
CA VAL A 87 5.79 -1.39 9.91
C VAL A 87 7.07 -0.89 9.25
N ALA A 88 8.25 -1.19 9.81
CA ALA A 88 9.54 -0.78 9.26
C ALA A 88 9.75 -1.25 7.82
N GLY A 89 9.19 -2.41 7.45
CA GLY A 89 9.23 -2.94 6.08
C GLY A 89 8.34 -2.21 5.07
N LYS A 90 7.44 -1.33 5.51
CA LYS A 90 6.51 -0.62 4.61
C LYS A 90 7.20 0.57 3.93
N SER A 91 7.09 0.62 2.60
CA SER A 91 7.67 1.71 1.78
C SER A 91 7.02 3.07 2.03
N SER A 92 5.78 3.10 2.51
CA SER A 92 5.00 4.33 2.77
C SER A 92 5.36 5.04 4.08
N VAL A 93 6.28 4.50 4.89
CA VAL A 93 6.68 5.11 6.17
C VAL A 93 7.53 6.34 5.92
N THR A 94 7.15 7.47 6.54
CA THR A 94 7.89 8.74 6.44
C THR A 94 9.27 8.62 7.10
N PRO A 95 10.28 9.41 6.70
CA PRO A 95 11.61 9.36 7.31
C PRO A 95 11.60 9.57 8.84
N GLU A 96 10.79 10.52 9.33
CA GLU A 96 10.63 10.80 10.76
C GLU A 96 10.05 9.60 11.52
N ASN A 97 8.92 9.05 11.04
CA ASN A 97 8.30 7.88 11.66
C ASN A 97 9.23 6.66 11.59
N ARG A 98 10.02 6.54 10.52
CA ARG A 98 11.01 5.47 10.36
C ARG A 98 12.10 5.56 11.43
N LEU A 99 12.58 6.76 11.76
CA LEU A 99 13.55 6.94 12.86
C LEU A 99 12.95 6.49 14.20
N LEU A 100 11.71 6.90 14.49
CA LEU A 100 11.01 6.50 15.72
C LEU A 100 10.81 4.97 15.80
N ILE A 101 10.36 4.34 14.71
CA ILE A 101 10.20 2.89 14.63
C ILE A 101 11.55 2.19 14.82
N ARG A 102 12.62 2.66 14.16
CA ARG A 102 13.97 2.08 14.32
C ARG A 102 14.45 2.19 15.75
N LYS A 103 14.21 3.33 16.41
CA LYS A 103 14.53 3.53 17.82
C LYS A 103 13.78 2.53 18.70
N GLY A 104 12.47 2.36 18.49
CA GLY A 104 11.67 1.38 19.22
C GLY A 104 12.09 -0.08 18.98
N VAL A 105 12.36 -0.47 17.73
CA VAL A 105 12.87 -1.80 17.39
C VAL A 105 14.22 -2.04 18.06
N SER A 106 15.13 -1.07 18.00
CA SER A 106 16.46 -1.18 18.62
C SER A 106 16.36 -1.31 20.13
N TRP A 107 15.60 -0.42 20.78
CA TRP A 107 15.34 -0.48 22.21
C TRP A 107 14.80 -1.85 22.64
N GLY A 108 13.79 -2.37 21.92
CA GLY A 108 13.19 -3.66 22.23
C GLY A 108 14.16 -4.83 22.07
N VAL A 109 15.02 -4.81 21.03
CA VAL A 109 16.02 -5.87 20.84
C VAL A 109 17.12 -5.80 21.88
N TYR A 110 17.67 -4.61 22.15
CA TYR A 110 18.74 -4.46 23.15
C TYR A 110 18.26 -4.72 24.57
N SER A 111 17.01 -4.40 24.92
CA SER A 111 16.48 -4.68 26.27
C SER A 111 16.30 -6.17 26.56
N MET A 112 16.26 -7.01 25.52
CA MET A 112 16.16 -8.46 25.65
C MET A 112 17.51 -9.17 25.58
N LEU A 113 18.58 -8.47 25.19
CA LEU A 113 19.92 -9.04 25.07
C LEU A 113 20.76 -8.78 26.32
N PRO A 114 21.64 -9.71 26.72
CA PRO A 114 22.71 -9.40 27.65
C PRO A 114 23.61 -8.28 27.12
N ASP A 115 24.14 -7.41 27.99
CA ASP A 115 25.00 -6.27 27.61
C ASP A 115 26.16 -6.66 26.67
N SER A 116 26.76 -7.83 26.92
CA SER A 116 27.85 -8.36 26.09
C SER A 116 27.40 -8.66 24.65
N ALA A 117 26.22 -9.28 24.48
CA ALA A 117 25.63 -9.53 23.17
C ALA A 117 25.14 -8.23 22.50
N GLY A 118 24.63 -7.29 23.29
CA GLY A 118 24.26 -5.94 22.82
C GLY A 118 25.43 -5.19 22.22
N MET A 119 26.61 -5.19 22.86
CA MET A 119 27.82 -4.58 22.28
C MET A 119 28.25 -5.22 20.96
N VAL A 120 28.16 -6.55 20.86
CA VAL A 120 28.49 -7.28 19.61
C VAL A 120 27.50 -6.92 18.51
N LEU A 121 26.20 -6.93 18.82
CA LEU A 121 25.15 -6.54 17.88
C LEU A 121 25.34 -5.10 17.38
N SER A 122 25.64 -4.16 18.29
CA SER A 122 25.96 -2.77 17.94
C SER A 122 27.12 -2.67 16.94
N GLY A 123 28.18 -3.46 17.15
CA GLY A 123 29.30 -3.57 16.23
C GLY A 123 28.87 -3.99 14.82
N PHE A 124 28.08 -5.06 14.70
CA PHE A 124 27.56 -5.49 13.40
C PHE A 124 26.61 -4.49 12.76
N VAL A 125 25.79 -3.78 13.54
CA VAL A 125 24.89 -2.74 13.02
C VAL A 125 25.70 -1.55 12.46
N ASN A 126 26.77 -1.13 13.15
CA ASN A 126 27.68 -0.10 12.64
C ASN A 126 28.37 -0.55 11.34
N GLU A 127 28.86 -1.79 11.29
CA GLU A 127 29.47 -2.38 10.09
C GLU A 127 28.47 -2.38 8.94
N LEU A 128 27.23 -2.84 9.16
CA LEU A 128 26.17 -2.86 8.16
C LEU A 128 25.90 -1.46 7.58
N GLN A 129 25.84 -0.43 8.45
CA GLN A 129 25.63 0.95 8.03
C GLN A 129 26.80 1.48 7.21
N ALA A 130 28.04 1.27 7.67
CA ALA A 130 29.24 1.70 6.95
C ALA A 130 29.37 1.01 5.58
N THR A 131 29.07 -0.29 5.50
CA THR A 131 29.14 -1.06 4.24
C THR A 131 28.06 -0.60 3.26
N ARG A 132 26.87 -0.18 3.73
CA ARG A 132 25.85 0.44 2.86
C ARG A 132 26.30 1.77 2.28
N GLU A 133 26.89 2.63 3.09
CA GLU A 133 27.38 3.94 2.63
C GLU A 133 28.50 3.79 1.58
N LYS A 134 29.35 2.76 1.72
CA LYS A 134 30.36 2.40 0.71
C LYS A 134 29.71 1.88 -0.57
N LEU A 135 28.69 1.04 -0.45
CA LEU A 135 28.00 0.42 -1.60
C LEU A 135 27.39 1.48 -2.55
N GLU A 136 26.94 2.62 -2.03
CA GLU A 136 26.41 3.73 -2.84
C GLU A 136 27.47 4.35 -3.77
N LYS A 137 28.76 4.15 -3.49
CA LYS A 137 29.89 4.74 -4.22
C LYS A 137 30.74 3.69 -4.96
N ALA A 138 30.40 2.42 -4.83
CA ALA A 138 31.24 1.31 -5.27
C ALA A 138 31.18 1.10 -6.79
N SER A 139 32.31 0.63 -7.35
CA SER A 139 32.42 0.14 -8.74
C SER A 139 32.07 -1.35 -8.85
N ASP A 140 31.91 -1.89 -10.07
CA ASP A 140 31.38 -3.25 -10.32
C ASP A 140 32.03 -4.37 -9.48
N THR A 141 33.37 -4.42 -9.39
CA THR A 141 34.06 -5.48 -8.63
C THR A 141 33.94 -5.29 -7.12
N GLU A 142 34.05 -4.04 -6.65
CA GLU A 142 33.92 -3.67 -5.24
C GLU A 142 32.48 -3.88 -4.75
N TYR A 143 31.50 -3.60 -5.60
CA TYR A 143 30.08 -3.78 -5.34
C TYR A 143 29.73 -5.22 -4.99
N ILE A 144 30.26 -6.20 -5.74
CA ILE A 144 30.02 -7.63 -5.47
C ILE A 144 30.61 -8.04 -4.11
N GLN A 145 31.80 -7.54 -3.76
CA GLN A 145 32.43 -7.81 -2.47
C GLN A 145 31.63 -7.21 -1.32
N LEU A 146 31.23 -5.94 -1.43
CA LEU A 146 30.40 -5.25 -0.43
C LEU A 146 29.01 -5.89 -0.29
N GLN A 147 28.42 -6.41 -1.38
CA GLN A 147 27.17 -7.19 -1.28
C GLN A 147 27.35 -8.49 -0.50
N ALA A 148 28.45 -9.21 -0.72
CA ALA A 148 28.76 -10.43 0.02
C ALA A 148 28.99 -10.12 1.52
N GLU A 149 29.69 -9.02 1.81
CA GLU A 149 29.87 -8.50 3.16
C GLU A 149 28.52 -8.16 3.82
N LEU A 150 27.67 -7.35 3.17
CA LEU A 150 26.32 -7.04 3.67
C LEU A 150 25.50 -8.30 3.97
N LYS A 151 25.57 -9.31 3.11
CA LYS A 151 24.88 -10.58 3.33
C LYS A 151 25.41 -11.30 4.57
N SER A 152 26.73 -11.31 4.76
CA SER A 152 27.38 -11.90 5.94
C SER A 152 27.03 -11.14 7.23
N THR A 153 27.19 -9.82 7.26
CA THR A 153 26.88 -8.98 8.43
C THR A 153 25.41 -9.10 8.83
N ARG A 154 24.49 -9.18 7.85
CA ARG A 154 23.07 -9.45 8.12
C ARG A 154 22.83 -10.81 8.78
N ALA A 155 23.49 -11.85 8.29
CA ALA A 155 23.36 -13.18 8.87
C ALA A 155 23.85 -13.19 10.33
N SER A 156 24.94 -12.48 10.63
CA SER A 156 25.44 -12.30 12.01
C SER A 156 24.46 -11.54 12.90
N ILE A 157 23.85 -10.45 12.40
CA ILE A 157 22.81 -9.70 13.12
C ILE A 157 21.62 -10.60 13.41
N ASN A 158 21.13 -11.33 12.42
CA ASN A 158 19.99 -12.22 12.57
C ASN A 158 20.27 -13.38 13.53
N ALA A 159 21.47 -13.95 13.51
CA ALA A 159 21.84 -15.02 14.44
C ALA A 159 21.70 -14.57 15.90
N LEU A 160 22.09 -13.33 16.22
CA LEU A 160 21.95 -12.77 17.57
C LEU A 160 20.52 -12.30 17.87
N ALA A 161 19.90 -11.58 16.93
CA ALA A 161 18.61 -10.95 17.17
C ALA A 161 17.44 -11.95 17.10
N ASN A 162 17.52 -13.02 16.30
CA ASN A 162 16.44 -13.99 16.18
C ASN A 162 16.25 -14.83 17.45
N GLU A 163 17.33 -15.07 18.21
CA GLU A 163 17.27 -15.78 19.49
C GLU A 163 16.32 -15.09 20.47
N VAL A 164 16.37 -13.75 20.54
CA VAL A 164 15.53 -12.98 21.45
C VAL A 164 14.19 -12.55 20.83
N THR A 165 14.15 -12.24 19.54
CA THR A 165 12.93 -11.74 18.87
C THR A 165 11.96 -12.83 18.45
N GLY A 166 12.38 -14.11 18.47
CA GLY A 166 11.58 -15.22 17.97
C GLY A 166 11.26 -15.10 16.48
N ALA A 167 12.03 -14.31 15.73
CA ALA A 167 11.82 -14.12 14.31
C ALA A 167 12.17 -15.40 13.54
N ASP A 168 11.20 -15.92 12.78
CA ASP A 168 11.38 -17.08 11.93
C ASP A 168 12.34 -16.76 10.76
N PRO A 169 13.44 -17.52 10.57
CA PRO A 169 14.42 -17.32 9.49
C PRO A 169 13.86 -17.63 8.08
N THR A 170 12.61 -18.05 7.97
CA THR A 170 11.92 -18.18 6.67
C THR A 170 11.02 -16.99 6.36
N ASN A 171 10.90 -16.04 7.28
CA ASN A 171 9.99 -14.91 7.18
C ASN A 171 10.69 -13.66 6.63
N LEU A 172 9.96 -12.86 5.84
CA LEU A 172 10.39 -11.55 5.36
C LEU A 172 10.92 -10.63 6.47
N LYS A 173 10.46 -10.81 7.71
CA LYS A 173 10.95 -10.06 8.88
C LYS A 173 12.45 -10.17 9.09
N GLU A 174 13.03 -11.34 8.81
CA GLU A 174 14.48 -11.56 8.89
C GLU A 174 15.24 -10.64 7.93
N SER A 175 14.65 -10.31 6.78
CA SER A 175 15.26 -9.40 5.82
C SER A 175 15.17 -7.93 6.23
N ILE A 176 14.21 -7.58 7.09
CA ILE A 176 13.89 -6.21 7.49
C ILE A 176 14.59 -5.83 8.81
N LEU A 177 14.70 -6.78 9.75
CA LEU A 177 15.20 -6.55 11.10
C LEU A 177 16.61 -5.91 11.12
N PRO A 178 17.63 -6.40 10.40
CA PRO A 178 18.96 -5.80 10.43
C PRO A 178 18.98 -4.32 10.02
N TYR A 179 18.12 -3.93 9.08
CA TYR A 179 18.02 -2.55 8.61
C TYR A 179 17.14 -1.66 9.49
N SER A 180 16.40 -2.27 10.41
CA SER A 180 15.54 -1.59 11.38
C SER A 180 16.28 -1.23 12.68
N LEU A 181 17.50 -1.75 12.87
CA LEU A 181 18.31 -1.50 14.06
C LEU A 181 19.19 -0.24 13.93
N ASN A 182 19.45 0.38 15.07
CA ASN A 182 20.44 1.41 15.32
C ASN A 182 21.56 0.81 16.19
N ALA A 183 22.77 1.36 16.09
CA ALA A 183 23.89 0.85 16.86
C ALA A 183 23.82 1.23 18.35
N GLY A 184 23.02 2.23 18.72
CA GLY A 184 22.88 2.69 20.09
C GLY A 184 21.75 1.99 20.84
N GLN A 185 21.98 1.73 22.13
CA GLN A 185 20.91 1.50 23.09
C GLN A 185 20.34 2.87 23.51
N GLU A 186 19.42 3.38 22.72
CA GLU A 186 18.72 4.62 23.04
C GLU A 186 17.41 4.30 23.75
N GLU A 187 17.17 4.92 24.90
CA GLU A 187 15.88 4.85 25.56
C GLU A 187 14.84 5.72 24.84
N LEU A 188 13.61 5.24 24.81
CA LEU A 188 12.46 5.99 24.30
C LEU A 188 11.99 7.00 25.36
N THR A 189 11.85 8.27 24.98
CA THR A 189 11.27 9.29 25.86
C THR A 189 9.75 9.07 26.02
N PRO A 190 9.11 9.66 27.05
CA PRO A 190 7.67 9.57 27.23
C PRO A 190 6.86 10.06 26.01
N GLU A 191 7.34 11.09 25.33
CA GLU A 191 6.73 11.64 24.10
C GLU A 191 6.88 10.68 22.92
N GLU A 192 8.05 10.03 22.80
CA GLU A 192 8.31 9.03 21.76
C GLU A 192 7.45 7.78 21.95
N TRP A 193 7.25 7.32 23.19
CA TRP A 193 6.30 6.24 23.49
C TRP A 193 4.89 6.56 23.02
N THR A 194 4.42 7.77 23.35
CA THR A 194 3.08 8.23 22.93
C THR A 194 2.97 8.33 21.42
N SER A 195 4.00 8.86 20.76
CA SER A 195 4.06 8.99 19.31
C SER A 195 4.13 7.65 18.61
N LEU A 196 4.84 6.67 19.20
CA LEU A 196 5.01 5.33 18.64
C LEU A 196 3.64 4.62 18.50
N ALA A 197 2.78 4.70 19.52
CA ALA A 197 1.43 4.15 19.43
C ALA A 197 0.61 4.78 18.29
N GLY A 198 0.72 6.10 18.12
CA GLY A 198 0.08 6.82 17.01
C GLY A 198 0.60 6.39 15.64
N VAL A 199 1.92 6.24 15.51
CA VAL A 199 2.59 5.77 14.28
C VAL A 199 2.16 4.34 13.93
N MET A 200 2.12 3.45 14.92
CA MET A 200 1.69 2.06 14.72
C MET A 200 0.23 2.00 14.25
N LYS A 201 -0.65 2.81 14.85
CA LYS A 201 -2.05 2.94 14.42
C LYS A 201 -2.16 3.46 12.99
N LEU A 202 -1.39 4.50 12.65
CA LEU A 202 -1.40 5.11 11.32
C LEU A 202 -1.06 4.11 10.21
N TYR A 203 -0.07 3.23 10.44
CA TYR A 203 0.41 2.32 9.39
C TYR A 203 -0.20 0.92 9.42
N LEU A 204 -0.86 0.52 10.51
CA LEU A 204 -1.44 -0.81 10.65
C LEU A 204 -2.97 -0.82 10.74
N VAL A 205 -3.64 0.32 10.64
CA VAL A 205 -5.11 0.39 10.49
C VAL A 205 -5.43 0.85 9.08
N HIS A 206 -6.08 -0.01 8.30
CA HIS A 206 -6.49 0.29 6.92
C HIS A 206 -7.99 0.36 6.78
N ASN A 207 -8.43 1.14 5.81
CA ASN A 207 -9.84 1.18 5.44
C ASN A 207 -10.18 -0.05 4.59
N GLN A 208 -10.98 -0.96 5.13
CA GLN A 208 -11.47 -2.16 4.46
C GLN A 208 -12.99 -2.12 4.36
N SER A 209 -13.55 -2.82 3.37
CA SER A 209 -14.99 -2.93 3.14
C SER A 209 -15.32 -4.30 2.55
N VAL A 210 -16.60 -4.67 2.59
CA VAL A 210 -17.08 -5.89 1.92
C VAL A 210 -16.67 -5.93 0.44
N LEU A 211 -16.59 -4.79 -0.24
CA LEU A 211 -16.17 -4.71 -1.64
C LEU A 211 -14.66 -4.91 -1.87
N THR A 212 -13.83 -4.60 -0.87
CA THR A 212 -12.39 -4.86 -0.94
C THR A 212 -12.05 -6.30 -0.58
N ASP A 213 -12.84 -6.89 0.32
CA ASP A 213 -12.55 -8.21 0.91
C ASP A 213 -13.20 -9.35 0.12
N THR A 214 -14.30 -9.08 -0.58
CA THR A 214 -14.96 -10.06 -1.45
C THR A 214 -14.05 -10.42 -2.60
N ARG A 215 -13.88 -11.72 -2.86
CA ARG A 215 -13.16 -12.23 -4.02
C ARG A 215 -14.14 -12.62 -5.13
N PHE A 216 -13.81 -12.25 -6.36
CA PHE A 216 -14.52 -12.65 -7.57
C PHE A 216 -13.51 -13.21 -8.57
N LEU A 217 -13.74 -14.44 -9.04
CA LEU A 217 -12.83 -15.16 -9.95
C LEU A 217 -11.38 -15.26 -9.45
N GLY A 218 -11.19 -15.31 -8.12
CA GLY A 218 -9.86 -15.39 -7.50
C GLY A 218 -9.19 -14.05 -7.19
N PHE A 219 -9.77 -12.93 -7.64
CA PHE A 219 -9.22 -11.58 -7.41
C PHE A 219 -10.11 -10.77 -6.45
N PRO A 220 -9.57 -9.77 -5.75
CA PRO A 220 -10.38 -8.78 -5.03
C PRO A 220 -11.42 -8.13 -5.96
N PHE A 221 -12.68 -8.08 -5.51
CA PHE A 221 -13.81 -7.63 -6.35
C PHE A 221 -13.61 -6.22 -6.90
N HIS A 222 -13.08 -5.30 -6.08
CA HIS A 222 -12.81 -3.94 -6.53
C HIS A 222 -11.80 -3.87 -7.69
N TYR A 223 -10.79 -4.76 -7.75
CA TYR A 223 -9.88 -4.84 -8.90
C TYR A 223 -10.58 -5.37 -10.14
N PHE A 224 -11.38 -6.43 -9.99
CA PHE A 224 -12.21 -6.92 -11.09
C PHE A 224 -13.13 -5.81 -11.64
N TYR A 225 -13.77 -5.06 -10.74
CA TYR A 225 -14.67 -3.98 -11.12
C TYR A 225 -13.93 -2.92 -11.94
N THR A 226 -12.81 -2.42 -11.44
CA THR A 226 -12.08 -1.31 -12.08
C THR A 226 -11.35 -1.73 -13.35
N SER A 227 -10.82 -2.96 -13.41
CA SER A 227 -9.98 -3.41 -14.52
C SER A 227 -10.77 -4.07 -15.64
N GLU A 228 -11.75 -4.91 -15.32
CA GLU A 228 -12.45 -5.74 -16.31
C GLU A 228 -13.88 -5.25 -16.56
N PHE A 229 -14.67 -5.07 -15.49
CA PHE A 229 -16.08 -4.69 -15.64
C PHE A 229 -16.26 -3.34 -16.34
N LEU A 230 -15.47 -2.33 -15.97
CA LEU A 230 -15.53 -1.02 -16.63
C LEU A 230 -15.20 -1.10 -18.13
N LEU A 231 -14.32 -2.02 -18.54
CA LEU A 231 -14.00 -2.25 -19.95
C LEU A 231 -15.18 -2.89 -20.69
N PHE A 232 -15.78 -3.94 -20.13
CA PHE A 232 -16.99 -4.55 -20.70
C PHE A 232 -18.15 -3.56 -20.77
N LEU A 233 -18.34 -2.74 -19.74
CA LEU A 233 -19.33 -1.67 -19.72
C LEU A 233 -19.07 -0.66 -20.84
N PHE A 234 -17.83 -0.24 -21.04
CA PHE A 234 -17.47 0.69 -22.11
C PHE A 234 -17.79 0.12 -23.49
N VAL A 235 -17.36 -1.11 -23.79
CA VAL A 235 -17.67 -1.79 -25.06
C VAL A 235 -19.19 -1.95 -25.24
N GLY A 236 -19.90 -2.30 -24.17
CA GLY A 236 -21.36 -2.41 -24.17
C GLY A 236 -22.05 -1.08 -24.47
N ILE A 237 -21.56 0.02 -23.90
CA ILE A 237 -22.05 1.39 -24.19
C ILE A 237 -21.81 1.75 -25.66
N SER A 238 -20.64 1.45 -26.22
CA SER A 238 -20.33 1.70 -27.63
C SER A 238 -21.24 0.91 -28.57
N LEU A 239 -21.45 -0.39 -28.29
CA LEU A 239 -22.36 -1.23 -29.05
C LEU A 239 -23.80 -0.72 -28.98
N PHE A 240 -24.26 -0.37 -27.77
CA PHE A 240 -25.59 0.19 -27.56
C PHE A 240 -25.77 1.51 -28.32
N TYR A 241 -24.77 2.40 -28.28
CA TYR A 241 -24.77 3.64 -29.05
C TYR A 241 -24.91 3.37 -30.55
N SER A 242 -24.11 2.45 -31.10
CA SER A 242 -24.16 2.07 -32.52
C SER A 242 -25.55 1.57 -32.94
N ILE A 243 -26.17 0.69 -32.14
CA ILE A 243 -27.52 0.20 -32.42
C ILE A 243 -28.55 1.34 -32.37
N ARG A 244 -28.45 2.22 -31.36
CA ARG A 244 -29.41 3.31 -31.17
C ARG A 244 -29.27 4.41 -32.21
N ILE A 245 -28.05 4.72 -32.67
CA ILE A 245 -27.85 5.74 -33.70
C ILE A 245 -28.41 5.26 -35.04
N SER A 246 -28.25 3.99 -35.41
CA SER A 246 -28.87 3.43 -36.61
C SER A 246 -30.40 3.48 -36.55
N GLN A 247 -30.99 3.25 -35.39
CA GLN A 247 -32.43 3.41 -35.19
C GLN A 247 -32.87 4.88 -35.33
N LEU A 248 -32.08 5.83 -34.81
CA LEU A 248 -32.35 7.27 -34.94
C LEU A 248 -32.23 7.73 -36.40
N GLN A 249 -31.20 7.31 -37.13
CA GLN A 249 -31.02 7.64 -38.55
C GLN A 249 -32.23 7.18 -39.36
N LYS A 250 -32.67 5.92 -39.19
CA LYS A 250 -33.88 5.38 -39.83
C LYS A 250 -35.13 6.21 -39.49
N LYS A 251 -35.30 6.59 -38.21
CA LYS A 251 -36.45 7.38 -37.75
C LYS A 251 -36.52 8.78 -38.38
N TYR A 252 -35.38 9.42 -38.59
CA TYR A 252 -35.30 10.78 -39.13
C TYR A 252 -35.01 10.83 -40.63
N GLY A 253 -34.94 9.68 -41.31
CA GLY A 253 -34.69 9.61 -42.75
C GLY A 253 -33.29 10.06 -43.18
N ILE A 254 -32.33 10.03 -42.25
CA ILE A 254 -30.91 10.32 -42.55
C ILE A 254 -30.38 9.12 -43.34
N LYS A 255 -30.00 9.34 -44.60
CA LYS A 255 -29.25 8.36 -45.39
C LYS A 255 -27.76 8.54 -45.06
N GLU A 256 -27.07 7.42 -44.81
CA GLU A 256 -25.60 7.40 -44.72
C GLU A 256 -24.96 7.82 -46.05
#